data_AF-A0A0F0I252-F1
#
_entry.id   AF-A0A0F0I252-F1
#
_cell.length_a   1.000
_cell.length_b   1.000
_cell.length_c   1.000
_cell.angle_alpha   90.00
_cell.angle_beta   90.00
_cell.angle_gamma   90.00
#
_symmetry.space_group_name_H-M   'P 1'
#
loop_
_entity.id
_entity.type
_entity.pdbx_description
1 polymer ?
#
loop_
_entity_poly.entity_id
_entity_poly.type
_entity_poly.pdbx_seq_one_letter_code
_entity_poly.pdbx_strand_id
1 'polypeptide(L)'
;MVYTSTLLSLLALSTGTWASYNTNLNYRSPSTRHTGMGINIDSVHRRSLAKRDEAPFHPSQLNFTHGVASGDPYADSVILWTRVAPSLEADRSNVTVSGTVGLYSHDTESYIKASAHPICVDYRVYEDKEGRRVVDKGRAYTTSDIDYTLKVEASGLKPFTTYWYQFQVCNSNVTSPLGRTKTAPGADDATEEINLAVYSCSNYPNGYFNAYGNAVRKDSVDYVLHLGDYIYETKKGVVGQDERAVRPEREIFSLYDYRTRLGHYRTDLDLAASHQNFAWIPVWDDHEIADNGYRDGFSHLNNTEESFRNDSPQISVDQRKMNAVRAYFEWMPLRQVDMDDGLRIWRSFKMGNLFDLIMLDTRNYDRSITDLYWNTDYIEEIHNDAGRTLMGGRQESWFEKQLTASNQRGAKWRIIGSQLRFARLGRETNGEVTYNMDSWEGYRANQNRTLKHLYDNNIGNNIMIAGDTHVNWVSDIAWIGEKPYDGNTGVGAIGVEFAGTAVSSSGFGGTINSAEQTAASYARNEDLQWNEGYYRGYFELRMRQDEVEAKYFGCPTVATRNSWEIPLANFTVKHDDNHLSRPIAGGQVEAGFVHQGEVKHSNLTLNTETGEWQVIGFDQMFVKYQ
;
A
#
# COMPACT_ATOMS: atom_id res chain seq x y z
N MET A 1 -26.95 -49.53 -36.12
CA MET A 1 -26.94 -48.07 -35.87
C MET A 1 -26.81 -47.88 -34.36
N VAL A 2 -26.04 -46.88 -33.92
CA VAL A 2 -25.72 -46.54 -32.51
C VAL A 2 -24.57 -47.35 -31.90
N TYR A 3 -23.41 -46.69 -31.72
CA TYR A 3 -22.66 -46.53 -30.45
C TYR A 3 -21.23 -46.00 -30.74
N THR A 4 -21.10 -44.72 -31.04
CA THR A 4 -19.82 -43.98 -30.95
C THR A 4 -20.09 -42.50 -30.67
N SER A 5 -20.44 -42.16 -29.43
CA SER A 5 -20.56 -40.74 -29.00
C SER A 5 -20.44 -40.58 -27.48
N THR A 6 -19.39 -41.12 -26.87
CA THR A 6 -19.17 -40.96 -25.41
C THR A 6 -17.72 -40.71 -24.99
N LEU A 7 -16.76 -40.59 -25.91
CA LEU A 7 -15.36 -40.28 -25.56
C LEU A 7 -14.92 -38.83 -25.81
N LEU A 8 -15.67 -38.02 -26.57
CA LEU A 8 -15.28 -36.62 -26.82
C LEU A 8 -15.70 -35.64 -25.70
N SER A 9 -16.63 -36.01 -24.82
CA SER A 9 -17.16 -35.13 -23.77
C SER A 9 -16.30 -35.09 -22.50
N LEU A 10 -15.48 -36.12 -22.24
CA LEU A 10 -14.61 -36.19 -21.06
C LEU A 10 -13.32 -35.37 -21.19
N LEU A 11 -12.76 -35.26 -22.41
CA LEU A 11 -11.58 -34.43 -22.67
C LEU A 11 -11.87 -32.92 -22.61
N ALA A 12 -13.08 -32.49 -22.98
CA ALA A 12 -13.46 -31.07 -22.96
C ALA A 12 -13.71 -30.52 -21.53
N LEU A 13 -14.19 -31.38 -20.61
CA LEU A 13 -14.46 -31.00 -19.22
C LEU A 13 -13.17 -30.85 -18.38
N SER A 14 -12.15 -31.68 -18.64
CA SER A 14 -10.85 -31.57 -17.98
C SER A 14 -10.08 -30.32 -18.42
N THR A 15 -10.10 -29.98 -19.72
CA THR A 15 -9.43 -28.76 -20.22
C THR A 15 -10.08 -27.48 -19.71
N GLY A 16 -11.41 -27.46 -19.57
CA GLY A 16 -12.15 -26.28 -19.11
C GLY A 16 -11.91 -25.95 -17.64
N THR A 17 -11.85 -26.97 -16.77
CA THR A 17 -11.55 -26.78 -15.34
C THR A 17 -10.09 -26.37 -15.11
N TRP A 18 -9.16 -26.96 -15.86
CA TRP A 18 -7.75 -26.60 -15.78
C TRP A 18 -7.48 -25.14 -16.21
N ALA A 19 -8.09 -24.71 -17.32
CA ALA A 19 -8.01 -23.31 -17.77
C ALA A 19 -8.56 -22.31 -16.73
N SER A 20 -9.56 -22.71 -15.94
CA SER A 20 -10.21 -21.84 -14.97
C SER A 20 -9.49 -21.64 -13.64
N TYR A 21 -8.60 -22.57 -13.23
CA TYR A 21 -7.67 -22.32 -12.12
C TYR A 21 -6.58 -21.32 -12.53
N ASN A 22 -6.11 -21.41 -13.77
CA ASN A 22 -5.11 -20.48 -14.33
C ASN A 22 -5.62 -19.02 -14.43
N THR A 23 -6.94 -18.82 -14.44
CA THR A 23 -7.58 -17.51 -14.39
C THR A 23 -7.36 -16.81 -13.05
N ASN A 24 -7.31 -17.54 -11.94
CA ASN A 24 -7.08 -16.95 -10.62
C ASN A 24 -5.57 -16.75 -10.42
N LEU A 25 -5.15 -15.49 -10.49
CA LEU A 25 -3.74 -15.08 -10.41
C LEU A 25 -3.10 -15.46 -9.07
N ASN A 26 -3.88 -15.68 -8.01
CA ASN A 26 -3.35 -16.04 -6.69
C ASN A 26 -2.75 -17.46 -6.64
N TYR A 27 -3.06 -18.34 -7.60
CA TYR A 27 -2.34 -19.62 -7.71
C TYR A 27 -0.98 -19.49 -8.39
N ARG A 28 -0.78 -18.42 -9.17
CA ARG A 28 0.51 -18.17 -9.80
C ARG A 28 1.51 -17.86 -8.70
N SER A 29 2.75 -18.18 -9.01
CA SER A 29 3.85 -17.64 -8.23
C SER A 29 3.72 -16.12 -8.17
N PRO A 30 4.01 -15.45 -7.05
CA PRO A 30 4.22 -14.01 -7.06
C PRO A 30 5.32 -13.60 -8.06
N SER A 31 6.23 -14.51 -8.43
CA SER A 31 7.34 -14.34 -9.37
C SER A 31 7.16 -15.11 -10.69
N THR A 32 7.41 -14.45 -11.81
CA THR A 32 7.53 -15.13 -13.10
C THR A 32 8.81 -15.96 -13.25
N ARG A 33 9.85 -15.69 -12.44
CA ARG A 33 11.16 -16.38 -12.49
C ARG A 33 11.24 -17.59 -11.56
N HIS A 34 10.49 -17.56 -10.46
CA HIS A 34 10.43 -18.62 -9.47
C HIS A 34 9.09 -19.32 -9.55
N THR A 35 8.90 -20.17 -10.57
CA THR A 35 7.64 -20.91 -10.74
C THR A 35 7.32 -21.81 -9.54
N GLY A 36 8.35 -22.21 -8.77
CA GLY A 36 8.21 -22.99 -7.55
C GLY A 36 7.45 -22.27 -6.43
N MET A 37 7.47 -20.94 -6.39
CA MET A 37 6.66 -20.15 -5.43
C MET A 37 5.14 -20.21 -5.70
N GLY A 38 4.75 -20.70 -6.88
CA GLY A 38 3.37 -20.85 -7.26
C GLY A 38 2.78 -22.15 -6.73
N ILE A 39 1.47 -22.15 -6.54
CA ILE A 39 0.76 -23.36 -6.16
C ILE A 39 0.73 -24.31 -7.35
N ASN A 40 1.08 -25.57 -7.12
CA ASN A 40 0.99 -26.61 -8.15
C ASN A 40 -0.49 -26.88 -8.49
N ILE A 41 -0.97 -26.25 -9.56
CA ILE A 41 -2.37 -26.34 -10.02
C ILE A 41 -2.75 -27.78 -10.39
N ASP A 42 -1.81 -28.59 -10.90
CA ASP A 42 -2.08 -30.01 -11.16
C ASP A 42 -2.39 -30.80 -9.90
N SER A 43 -1.68 -30.51 -8.81
CA SER A 43 -1.95 -31.11 -7.51
C SER A 43 -3.29 -30.63 -6.95
N VAL A 44 -3.59 -29.33 -7.03
CA VAL A 44 -4.91 -28.79 -6.62
C VAL A 44 -6.03 -29.45 -7.42
N HIS A 45 -5.88 -29.52 -8.74
CA HIS A 45 -6.86 -30.11 -9.63
C HIS A 45 -7.07 -31.60 -9.34
N ARG A 46 -5.99 -32.39 -9.23
CA ARG A 46 -6.08 -33.82 -8.90
C ARG A 46 -6.80 -34.06 -7.57
N ARG A 47 -6.52 -33.27 -6.53
CA ARG A 47 -7.24 -33.35 -5.25
C ARG A 47 -8.74 -33.06 -5.41
N SER A 48 -9.12 -32.16 -6.32
CA SER A 48 -10.52 -31.82 -6.60
C SER A 48 -11.34 -32.90 -7.32
N LEU A 49 -10.68 -33.94 -7.85
CA LEU A 49 -11.29 -35.02 -8.63
C LEU A 49 -11.64 -36.27 -7.81
N ALA A 50 -11.23 -36.38 -6.54
CA ALA A 50 -11.52 -37.55 -5.70
C ALA A 50 -13.03 -37.79 -5.51
N LYS A 51 -13.48 -39.06 -5.51
CA LYS A 51 -14.90 -39.46 -5.41
C LYS A 51 -15.56 -38.92 -4.13
N ARG A 52 -16.76 -38.37 -4.31
CA ARG A 52 -17.40 -37.35 -3.46
C ARG A 52 -18.55 -37.95 -2.65
N ASP A 53 -18.33 -38.13 -1.35
CA ASP A 53 -19.43 -38.23 -0.39
C ASP A 53 -19.56 -36.83 0.25
N GLU A 54 -20.47 -36.03 -0.31
CA GLU A 54 -20.84 -34.65 0.07
C GLU A 54 -19.83 -33.51 -0.23
N ALA A 55 -20.34 -32.43 -0.85
CA ALA A 55 -19.62 -31.16 -0.91
C ALA A 55 -19.67 -30.51 0.48
N PRO A 56 -18.55 -30.11 1.09
CA PRO A 56 -18.49 -29.63 2.48
C PRO A 56 -19.18 -28.28 2.67
N PHE A 57 -19.46 -27.57 1.57
CA PHE A 57 -20.17 -26.30 1.58
C PHE A 57 -21.28 -26.30 0.54
N HIS A 58 -22.50 -26.02 0.98
CA HIS A 58 -23.57 -25.59 0.08
C HIS A 58 -23.29 -24.15 -0.37
N PRO A 59 -23.62 -23.76 -1.62
CA PRO A 59 -23.43 -22.38 -2.07
C PRO A 59 -24.06 -21.32 -1.16
N SER A 60 -25.17 -21.64 -0.49
CA SER A 60 -25.84 -20.77 0.49
C SER A 60 -25.05 -20.51 1.78
N GLN A 61 -24.00 -21.29 2.06
CA GLN A 61 -23.12 -21.12 3.22
C GLN A 61 -21.89 -20.24 2.90
N LEU A 62 -21.65 -19.95 1.62
CA LEU A 62 -20.51 -19.14 1.19
C LEU A 62 -20.87 -17.66 1.21
N ASN A 63 -19.93 -16.82 1.64
CA ASN A 63 -20.10 -15.37 1.65
C ASN A 63 -18.85 -14.66 1.13
N PHE A 64 -19.03 -13.48 0.55
CA PHE A 64 -17.94 -12.58 0.18
C PHE A 64 -17.47 -11.81 1.42
N THR A 65 -16.73 -12.53 2.26
CA THR A 65 -16.45 -12.18 3.66
C THR A 65 -15.69 -10.88 3.88
N HIS A 66 -14.91 -10.43 2.89
CA HIS A 66 -14.04 -9.24 3.00
C HIS A 66 -14.28 -8.25 1.85
N GLY A 67 -15.51 -8.23 1.33
CA GLY A 67 -15.92 -7.33 0.26
C GLY A 67 -15.18 -7.59 -1.06
N VAL A 68 -14.94 -6.52 -1.81
CA VAL A 68 -14.29 -6.54 -3.11
C VAL A 68 -13.21 -5.45 -3.16
N ALA A 69 -12.22 -5.61 -4.03
CA ALA A 69 -11.22 -4.60 -4.29
C ALA A 69 -10.82 -4.59 -5.77
N SER A 70 -10.30 -3.44 -6.23
CA SER A 70 -9.66 -3.33 -7.53
C SER A 70 -8.35 -2.57 -7.44
N GLY A 71 -7.44 -2.78 -8.39
CA GLY A 71 -6.14 -2.14 -8.32
C GLY A 71 -5.24 -2.38 -9.52
N ASP A 72 -4.07 -1.74 -9.48
CA ASP A 72 -3.07 -1.70 -10.55
C ASP A 72 -3.72 -1.48 -11.94
N PRO A 73 -4.43 -0.36 -12.14
CA PRO A 73 -5.12 -0.12 -13.39
C PRO A 73 -4.12 0.14 -14.53
N TYR A 74 -4.39 -0.50 -15.67
CA TYR A 74 -3.81 -0.16 -16.97
C TYR A 74 -4.90 0.42 -17.88
N ALA A 75 -4.49 0.85 -19.07
CA ALA A 75 -5.37 1.49 -20.02
C ALA A 75 -6.51 0.57 -20.49
N ASP A 76 -6.25 -0.72 -20.58
CA ASP A 76 -7.18 -1.71 -21.11
C ASP A 76 -7.60 -2.77 -20.10
N SER A 77 -7.12 -2.67 -18.86
CA SER A 77 -7.28 -3.74 -17.87
C SER A 77 -7.13 -3.27 -16.43
N VAL A 78 -7.72 -4.02 -15.50
CA VAL A 78 -7.63 -3.77 -14.07
C VAL A 78 -7.71 -5.07 -13.28
N ILE A 79 -6.98 -5.16 -12.16
CA ILE A 79 -7.09 -6.30 -11.25
C ILE A 79 -8.37 -6.18 -10.45
N LEU A 80 -9.14 -7.26 -10.38
CA LEU A 80 -10.30 -7.42 -9.51
C LEU A 80 -10.01 -8.48 -8.47
N TRP A 81 -10.39 -8.21 -7.22
CA TRP A 81 -10.10 -9.05 -6.08
C TRP A 81 -11.34 -9.27 -5.20
N THR A 82 -11.48 -10.47 -4.63
CA THR A 82 -12.40 -10.75 -3.52
C THR A 82 -11.93 -11.95 -2.69
N ARG A 83 -12.60 -12.24 -1.58
CA ARG A 83 -12.47 -13.50 -0.83
C ARG A 83 -13.84 -14.10 -0.59
N VAL A 84 -14.04 -15.34 -1.02
CA VAL A 84 -15.30 -16.09 -0.83
C VAL A 84 -15.08 -17.30 0.05
N ALA A 85 -15.63 -17.27 1.27
CA ALA A 85 -15.35 -18.29 2.26
C ALA A 85 -16.61 -18.60 3.09
N PRO A 86 -16.68 -19.80 3.71
CA PRO A 86 -17.76 -20.14 4.64
C PRO A 86 -17.63 -19.39 5.98
N SER A 87 -16.46 -18.84 6.30
CA SER A 87 -16.19 -18.12 7.55
C SER A 87 -15.18 -16.98 7.37
N LEU A 88 -15.14 -16.09 8.38
CA LEU A 88 -14.13 -15.03 8.49
C LEU A 88 -12.75 -15.56 8.90
N GLU A 89 -12.64 -16.80 9.38
CA GLU A 89 -11.34 -17.38 9.75
C GLU A 89 -10.48 -17.61 8.51
N ALA A 90 -9.20 -17.26 8.59
CA ALA A 90 -8.21 -17.59 7.57
C ALA A 90 -7.89 -19.09 7.59
N ASP A 91 -7.48 -19.63 6.44
CA ASP A 91 -7.03 -21.02 6.35
C ASP A 91 -5.79 -21.27 7.23
N ARG A 92 -5.87 -22.29 8.11
CA ARG A 92 -4.89 -22.59 9.18
C ARG A 92 -3.58 -23.21 8.68
N SER A 93 -3.03 -22.69 7.59
CA SER A 93 -1.72 -23.05 7.06
C SER A 93 -0.58 -22.65 8.00
N ASN A 94 -0.38 -23.43 9.07
CA ASN A 94 0.71 -23.26 10.05
C ASN A 94 2.00 -24.00 9.67
N VAL A 95 2.34 -24.12 8.37
CA VAL A 95 3.59 -24.79 7.98
C VAL A 95 4.78 -23.88 8.28
N THR A 96 5.57 -24.26 9.28
CA THR A 96 7.00 -23.96 9.34
C THR A 96 7.75 -25.10 8.66
N VAL A 97 8.50 -24.77 7.61
CA VAL A 97 9.34 -25.72 6.89
C VAL A 97 10.59 -25.96 7.75
N SER A 98 10.78 -27.16 8.29
CA SER A 98 12.04 -27.56 8.95
C SER A 98 12.71 -28.71 8.18
N GLY A 99 14.03 -28.60 7.99
CA GLY A 99 14.85 -29.52 7.19
C GLY A 99 15.25 -28.96 5.81
N THR A 100 16.05 -29.72 5.05
CA THR A 100 16.37 -29.47 3.63
C THR A 100 15.18 -29.85 2.74
N VAL A 101 14.05 -29.20 2.98
CA VAL A 101 12.89 -29.24 2.10
C VAL A 101 13.15 -28.16 1.06
N GLY A 102 12.92 -28.48 -0.23
CA GLY A 102 13.06 -27.47 -1.27
C GLY A 102 12.27 -26.22 -0.90
N LEU A 103 12.87 -25.04 -1.07
CA LEU A 103 12.13 -23.77 -1.05
C LEU A 103 10.84 -24.04 -1.85
N TYR A 104 9.67 -23.92 -1.20
CA TYR A 104 8.34 -24.13 -1.77
C TYR A 104 7.77 -25.56 -1.87
N SER A 105 7.98 -26.43 -0.86
CA SER A 105 7.12 -27.61 -0.73
C SER A 105 5.70 -27.22 -0.27
N HIS A 106 4.71 -27.43 -1.15
CA HIS A 106 3.28 -27.36 -0.84
C HIS A 106 2.70 -28.73 -0.43
N ASP A 107 3.53 -29.74 -0.20
CA ASP A 107 3.10 -31.02 0.36
C ASP A 107 2.85 -30.87 1.86
N THR A 108 1.67 -30.35 2.19
CA THR A 108 1.26 -30.07 3.57
C THR A 108 0.38 -31.17 4.16
N GLU A 109 0.26 -32.33 3.52
CA GLU A 109 -0.74 -33.35 3.88
C GLU A 109 -0.63 -33.85 5.33
N SER A 110 0.56 -33.81 5.93
CA SER A 110 0.78 -34.15 7.33
C SER A 110 0.46 -33.04 8.35
N TYR A 111 0.24 -31.79 7.91
CA TYR A 111 0.12 -30.62 8.79
C TYR A 111 -1.13 -29.76 8.53
N ILE A 112 -1.60 -29.65 7.28
CA ILE A 112 -2.87 -29.02 6.88
C ILE A 112 -3.51 -29.84 5.77
N LYS A 113 -4.72 -30.35 6.03
CA LYS A 113 -5.54 -30.99 5.01
C LYS A 113 -6.18 -29.90 4.14
N ALA A 114 -5.51 -29.52 3.06
CA ALA A 114 -6.07 -28.61 2.05
C ALA A 114 -7.46 -29.12 1.63
N SER A 115 -8.43 -28.21 1.52
CA SER A 115 -9.78 -28.57 1.11
C SER A 115 -9.74 -29.19 -0.28
N ALA A 116 -10.31 -30.38 -0.43
CA ALA A 116 -10.53 -31.01 -1.72
C ALA A 116 -11.62 -30.31 -2.56
N HIS A 117 -12.28 -29.28 -2.01
CA HIS A 117 -13.49 -28.70 -2.58
C HIS A 117 -13.25 -27.25 -3.01
N PRO A 118 -12.99 -27.03 -4.31
CA PRO A 118 -12.80 -25.69 -4.84
C PRO A 118 -14.14 -24.95 -4.91
N ILE A 119 -14.09 -23.64 -4.68
CA ILE A 119 -15.22 -22.74 -4.87
C ILE A 119 -15.13 -22.13 -6.27
N CYS A 120 -16.19 -22.30 -7.04
CA CYS A 120 -16.33 -21.68 -8.37
C CYS A 120 -16.96 -20.29 -8.24
N VAL A 121 -16.36 -19.31 -8.90
CA VAL A 121 -16.84 -17.92 -8.92
C VAL A 121 -16.86 -17.39 -10.35
N ASP A 122 -18.00 -16.84 -10.76
CA ASP A 122 -18.13 -16.03 -11.96
C ASP A 122 -17.87 -14.56 -11.60
N TYR A 123 -17.15 -13.83 -12.45
CA TYR A 123 -17.03 -12.37 -12.36
C TYR A 123 -17.64 -11.71 -13.58
N ARG A 124 -18.17 -10.50 -13.40
CA ARG A 124 -18.68 -9.64 -14.49
C ARG A 124 -18.23 -8.21 -14.26
N VAL A 125 -17.92 -7.53 -15.36
CA VAL A 125 -17.60 -6.11 -15.43
C VAL A 125 -18.65 -5.42 -16.29
N TYR A 126 -19.15 -4.28 -15.81
CA TYR A 126 -20.28 -3.55 -16.36
C TYR A 126 -19.88 -2.11 -16.71
N GLU A 127 -20.38 -1.61 -17.84
CA GLU A 127 -20.27 -0.19 -18.21
C GLU A 127 -21.16 0.73 -17.36
N ASP A 128 -22.16 0.18 -16.69
CA ASP A 128 -23.16 0.92 -15.93
C ASP A 128 -23.39 0.32 -14.54
N LYS A 129 -23.72 1.18 -13.57
CA LYS A 129 -23.98 0.80 -12.18
C LYS A 129 -25.18 -0.14 -12.04
N GLU A 130 -26.15 -0.06 -12.96
CA GLU A 130 -27.34 -0.92 -12.94
C GLU A 130 -27.06 -2.35 -13.44
N GLY A 131 -25.84 -2.63 -13.92
CA GLY A 131 -25.41 -3.97 -14.32
C GLY A 131 -26.04 -4.45 -15.63
N ARG A 132 -26.47 -3.54 -16.52
CA ARG A 132 -27.18 -3.90 -17.75
C ARG A 132 -26.25 -4.33 -18.87
N ARG A 133 -25.08 -3.69 -18.99
CA ARG A 133 -24.13 -3.94 -20.08
C ARG A 133 -22.82 -4.54 -19.58
N VAL A 134 -22.68 -5.85 -19.76
CA VAL A 134 -21.45 -6.58 -19.45
C VAL A 134 -20.42 -6.37 -20.56
N VAL A 135 -19.22 -5.93 -20.20
CA VAL A 135 -18.07 -5.74 -21.12
C VAL A 135 -16.98 -6.78 -20.97
N ASP A 136 -16.82 -7.32 -19.77
CA ASP A 136 -15.95 -8.47 -19.52
C ASP A 136 -16.61 -9.42 -18.52
N LYS A 137 -16.34 -10.71 -18.65
CA LYS A 137 -16.82 -11.75 -17.74
C LYS A 137 -15.91 -12.97 -17.82
N GLY A 138 -15.82 -13.68 -16.72
CA GLY A 138 -15.09 -14.93 -16.70
C GLY A 138 -15.45 -15.77 -15.50
N ARG A 139 -14.77 -16.92 -15.42
CA ARG A 139 -14.91 -17.89 -14.34
C ARG A 139 -13.53 -18.21 -13.78
N ALA A 140 -13.44 -18.23 -12.46
CA ALA A 140 -12.25 -18.58 -11.73
C ALA A 140 -12.61 -19.47 -10.54
N TYR A 141 -11.64 -20.25 -10.08
CA TYR A 141 -11.79 -21.12 -8.92
C TYR A 141 -10.89 -20.63 -7.78
N THR A 142 -11.28 -20.92 -6.55
CA THR A 142 -10.46 -20.66 -5.37
C THR A 142 -10.56 -21.80 -4.36
N THR A 143 -9.54 -21.97 -3.53
CA THR A 143 -9.38 -23.07 -2.56
C THR A 143 -8.71 -22.55 -1.29
N SER A 144 -8.63 -23.38 -0.26
CA SER A 144 -7.90 -23.08 0.97
C SER A 144 -6.41 -22.79 0.74
N ASP A 145 -5.80 -23.35 -0.32
CA ASP A 145 -4.37 -23.15 -0.65
C ASP A 145 -3.98 -21.67 -0.76
N ILE A 146 -4.93 -20.82 -1.17
CA ILE A 146 -4.78 -19.38 -1.36
C ILE A 146 -5.78 -18.60 -0.48
N ASP A 147 -6.19 -19.21 0.64
CA ASP A 147 -7.13 -18.63 1.61
C ASP A 147 -8.48 -18.19 1.01
N TYR A 148 -8.93 -18.92 0.00
CA TYR A 148 -10.16 -18.67 -0.74
C TYR A 148 -10.25 -17.28 -1.38
N THR A 149 -9.10 -16.64 -1.61
CA THR A 149 -9.01 -15.38 -2.33
C THR A 149 -9.14 -15.60 -3.84
N LEU A 150 -9.69 -14.62 -4.54
CA LEU A 150 -9.85 -14.63 -5.97
C LEU A 150 -9.28 -13.34 -6.53
N LYS A 151 -8.31 -13.47 -7.44
CA LYS A 151 -7.70 -12.35 -8.14
C LYS A 151 -7.74 -12.63 -9.63
N VAL A 152 -8.38 -11.76 -10.39
CA VAL A 152 -8.49 -11.87 -11.85
C VAL A 152 -8.12 -10.55 -12.49
N GLU A 153 -7.66 -10.60 -13.73
CA GLU A 153 -7.44 -9.41 -14.55
C GLU A 153 -8.63 -9.25 -15.49
N ALA A 154 -9.42 -8.20 -15.29
CA ALA A 154 -10.42 -7.80 -16.27
C ALA A 154 -9.72 -7.05 -17.40
N SER A 155 -10.00 -7.40 -18.65
CA SER A 155 -9.26 -6.90 -19.82
C SER A 155 -10.19 -6.48 -20.97
N GLY A 156 -9.62 -5.89 -22.03
CA GLY A 156 -10.40 -5.39 -23.17
C GLY A 156 -11.25 -4.16 -22.84
N LEU A 157 -10.88 -3.44 -21.78
CA LEU A 157 -11.57 -2.25 -21.30
C LEU A 157 -11.10 -1.02 -22.06
N LYS A 158 -11.91 0.05 -22.03
CA LYS A 158 -11.52 1.35 -22.57
C LYS A 158 -10.62 2.12 -21.59
N PRO A 159 -9.65 2.91 -22.08
CA PRO A 159 -8.84 3.81 -21.24
C PRO A 159 -9.68 4.83 -20.48
N PHE A 160 -9.16 5.24 -19.32
CA PHE A 160 -9.69 6.30 -18.45
C PHE A 160 -11.20 6.24 -18.22
N THR A 161 -11.74 5.03 -18.03
CA THR A 161 -13.18 4.77 -17.97
C THR A 161 -13.55 4.10 -16.65
N THR A 162 -14.62 4.58 -16.02
CA THR A 162 -15.19 3.98 -14.81
C THR A 162 -16.04 2.76 -15.18
N TYR A 163 -15.86 1.66 -14.44
CA TYR A 163 -16.63 0.43 -14.56
C TYR A 163 -17.13 -0.02 -13.20
N TRP A 164 -18.14 -0.90 -13.22
CA TRP A 164 -18.62 -1.62 -12.05
C TRP A 164 -18.33 -3.11 -12.19
N TYR A 165 -18.11 -3.82 -11.10
CA TYR A 165 -17.80 -5.24 -11.15
C TYR A 165 -18.42 -5.99 -9.98
N GLN A 166 -18.75 -7.27 -10.21
CA GLN A 166 -19.35 -8.12 -9.20
C GLN A 166 -18.93 -9.58 -9.39
N PHE A 167 -18.76 -10.28 -8.27
CA PHE A 167 -18.52 -11.71 -8.22
C PHE A 167 -19.79 -12.46 -7.82
N GLN A 168 -19.95 -13.68 -8.32
CA GLN A 168 -21.08 -14.55 -8.02
C GLN A 168 -20.59 -15.98 -7.83
N VAL A 169 -21.00 -16.63 -6.75
CA VAL A 169 -20.74 -18.06 -6.57
C VAL A 169 -21.51 -18.84 -7.64
N CYS A 170 -20.81 -19.67 -8.41
CA CYS A 170 -21.39 -20.40 -9.56
C CYS A 170 -22.63 -21.21 -9.13
N ASN A 171 -23.63 -21.25 -10.01
CA ASN A 171 -24.90 -21.98 -9.79
C ASN A 171 -25.65 -21.54 -8.51
N SER A 172 -25.51 -20.28 -8.10
CA SER A 172 -26.21 -19.71 -6.95
C SER A 172 -26.54 -18.24 -7.18
N ASN A 173 -27.36 -17.65 -6.30
CA ASN A 173 -27.63 -16.21 -6.27
C ASN A 173 -26.77 -15.45 -5.26
N VAL A 174 -25.74 -16.09 -4.69
CA VAL A 174 -24.83 -15.44 -3.75
C VAL A 174 -23.86 -14.56 -4.53
N THR A 175 -23.98 -13.24 -4.34
CA THR A 175 -23.19 -12.23 -5.03
C THR A 175 -22.37 -11.38 -4.05
N SER A 176 -21.23 -10.87 -4.50
CA SER A 176 -20.45 -9.90 -3.74
C SER A 176 -21.16 -8.53 -3.71
N PRO A 177 -20.71 -7.59 -2.86
CA PRO A 177 -20.98 -6.18 -3.09
C PRO A 177 -20.57 -5.77 -4.51
N LEU A 178 -21.28 -4.80 -5.08
CA LEU A 178 -20.93 -4.20 -6.37
C LEU A 178 -19.74 -3.24 -6.16
N GLY A 179 -18.60 -3.56 -6.76
CA GLY A 179 -17.43 -2.69 -6.75
C GLY A 179 -17.45 -1.69 -7.91
N ARG A 180 -16.73 -0.58 -7.73
CA ARG A 180 -16.43 0.43 -8.76
C ARG A 180 -14.92 0.47 -8.97
N THR A 181 -14.51 0.66 -10.21
CA THR A 181 -13.09 0.76 -10.60
C THR A 181 -12.93 1.72 -11.76
N LYS A 182 -11.70 2.15 -12.05
CA LYS A 182 -11.38 3.01 -13.18
C LYS A 182 -10.09 2.53 -13.83
N THR A 183 -10.09 2.39 -15.15
CA THR A 183 -8.87 2.09 -15.93
C THR A 183 -7.94 3.30 -15.97
N ALA A 184 -6.65 3.10 -16.17
CA ALA A 184 -5.71 4.19 -16.42
C ALA A 184 -5.99 4.83 -17.80
N PRO A 185 -5.57 6.07 -18.06
CA PRO A 185 -5.43 6.53 -19.44
C PRO A 185 -4.36 5.73 -20.19
N GLY A 186 -4.42 5.73 -21.53
CA GLY A 186 -3.32 5.26 -22.38
C GLY A 186 -2.09 6.13 -22.19
N ALA A 187 -0.88 5.58 -22.38
CA ALA A 187 0.36 6.29 -22.09
C ALA A 187 0.48 7.65 -22.79
N ASP A 188 -0.06 7.79 -24.01
CA ASP A 188 0.06 9.02 -24.80
C ASP A 188 -1.27 9.81 -24.87
N ASP A 189 -2.28 9.41 -24.09
CA ASP A 189 -3.56 10.11 -24.04
C ASP A 189 -3.40 11.51 -23.44
N ALA A 190 -4.04 12.50 -24.07
CA ALA A 190 -4.14 13.86 -23.55
C ALA A 190 -5.03 13.87 -22.30
N THR A 191 -4.39 13.83 -21.13
CA THR A 191 -5.07 13.69 -19.84
C THR A 191 -5.00 15.02 -19.10
N GLU A 192 -6.14 15.69 -18.94
CA GLU A 192 -6.17 17.04 -18.33
C GLU A 192 -5.99 17.02 -16.82
N GLU A 193 -6.63 16.05 -16.15
CA GLU A 193 -6.65 15.98 -14.69
C GLU A 193 -6.79 14.54 -14.19
N ILE A 194 -6.07 14.23 -13.10
CA ILE A 194 -6.25 13.02 -12.29
C ILE A 194 -6.16 13.40 -10.81
N ASN A 195 -7.10 12.89 -10.01
CA ASN A 195 -7.13 13.08 -8.57
C ASN A 195 -6.70 11.81 -7.83
N LEU A 196 -5.82 11.94 -6.86
CA LEU A 196 -5.24 10.82 -6.09
C LEU A 196 -5.49 11.04 -4.60
N ALA A 197 -5.93 10.02 -3.87
CA ALA A 197 -5.80 10.00 -2.41
C ALA A 197 -4.54 9.22 -2.03
N VAL A 198 -3.78 9.73 -1.07
CA VAL A 198 -2.52 9.11 -0.60
C VAL A 198 -2.61 8.77 0.88
N TYR A 199 -2.30 7.53 1.23
CA TYR A 199 -2.37 6.99 2.58
C TYR A 199 -1.11 6.22 2.98
N SER A 200 -0.88 6.10 4.29
CA SER A 200 0.03 5.14 4.90
C SER A 200 -0.36 4.87 6.36
N CYS A 201 0.26 3.87 6.98
CA CYS A 201 0.28 3.72 8.45
C CYS A 201 -1.10 3.58 9.09
N SER A 202 -1.73 2.43 8.81
CA SER A 202 -3.11 2.11 9.21
C SER A 202 -3.16 1.20 10.44
N ASN A 203 -2.55 1.58 11.55
CA ASN A 203 -2.54 0.75 12.76
C ASN A 203 -3.96 0.53 13.35
N TYR A 204 -4.56 -0.63 13.03
CA TYR A 204 -5.93 -1.00 13.38
C TYR A 204 -6.27 -0.85 14.87
N PRO A 205 -5.43 -1.31 15.82
CA PRO A 205 -5.74 -1.17 17.23
C PRO A 205 -5.62 0.28 17.73
N ASN A 206 -4.93 1.19 17.04
CA ASN A 206 -4.81 2.58 17.48
C ASN A 206 -6.07 3.40 17.24
N GLY A 207 -6.79 3.12 16.15
CA GLY A 207 -7.93 3.94 15.75
C GLY A 207 -8.72 3.39 14.56
N TYR A 208 -9.88 3.99 14.36
CA TYR A 208 -10.78 3.79 13.24
C TYR A 208 -10.24 4.48 11.99
N PHE A 209 -10.45 3.87 10.83
CA PHE A 209 -9.87 4.34 9.58
C PHE A 209 -10.74 5.40 8.87
N ASN A 210 -11.13 6.44 9.62
CA ASN A 210 -11.99 7.53 9.14
C ASN A 210 -11.45 8.19 7.86
N ALA A 211 -10.12 8.27 7.71
CA ALA A 211 -9.44 8.83 6.54
C ALA A 211 -9.83 8.14 5.22
N TYR A 212 -9.93 6.81 5.20
CA TYR A 212 -10.41 6.08 4.02
C TYR A 212 -11.87 6.42 3.71
N GLY A 213 -12.70 6.50 4.75
CA GLY A 213 -14.12 6.78 4.61
C GLY A 213 -14.38 8.19 4.10
N ASN A 214 -13.59 9.18 4.54
CA ASN A 214 -13.78 10.58 4.15
C ASN A 214 -13.59 10.78 2.65
N ALA A 215 -12.54 10.20 2.05
CA ALA A 215 -12.34 10.26 0.60
C ALA A 215 -13.47 9.56 -0.17
N VAL A 216 -13.97 8.43 0.33
CA VAL A 216 -15.13 7.73 -0.26
C VAL A 216 -16.39 8.60 -0.22
N ARG A 217 -16.66 9.25 0.91
CA ARG A 217 -17.83 10.12 1.08
C ARG A 217 -17.78 11.36 0.18
N LYS A 218 -16.59 11.95 0.02
CA LYS A 218 -16.37 13.09 -0.90
C LYS A 218 -16.43 12.69 -2.37
N ASP A 219 -16.12 11.43 -2.68
CA ASP A 219 -16.01 10.90 -4.04
C ASP A 219 -15.11 11.77 -4.95
N SER A 220 -14.03 12.32 -4.39
CA SER A 220 -13.20 13.37 -5.00
C SER A 220 -11.99 12.86 -5.78
N VAL A 221 -11.72 11.55 -5.76
CA VAL A 221 -10.49 10.96 -6.31
C VAL A 221 -10.75 9.88 -7.35
N ASP A 222 -9.80 9.70 -8.27
CA ASP A 222 -9.83 8.66 -9.30
C ASP A 222 -9.16 7.37 -8.82
N TYR A 223 -8.03 7.50 -8.12
CA TYR A 223 -7.20 6.39 -7.67
C TYR A 223 -6.72 6.60 -6.24
N VAL A 224 -6.40 5.48 -5.58
CA VAL A 224 -5.83 5.46 -4.23
C VAL A 224 -4.39 4.97 -4.30
N LEU A 225 -3.47 5.72 -3.69
CA LEU A 225 -2.09 5.31 -3.45
C LEU A 225 -1.95 4.94 -1.97
N HIS A 226 -1.32 3.80 -1.69
CA HIS A 226 -0.99 3.40 -0.32
C HIS A 226 0.52 3.15 -0.24
N LEU A 227 1.21 3.90 0.61
CA LEU A 227 2.68 3.95 0.65
C LEU A 227 3.31 2.95 1.63
N GLY A 228 2.48 2.19 2.34
CA GLY A 228 2.88 1.07 3.19
C GLY A 228 2.35 1.18 4.61
N ASP A 229 2.65 0.19 5.44
CA ASP A 229 2.03 -0.02 6.75
C ASP A 229 0.51 -0.20 6.67
N TYR A 230 0.08 -0.99 5.69
CA TYR A 230 -1.32 -1.40 5.52
C TYR A 230 -1.76 -2.30 6.68
N ILE A 231 -0.82 -3.09 7.22
CA ILE A 231 -0.97 -3.82 8.48
C ILE A 231 0.17 -3.49 9.43
N TYR A 232 -0.02 -3.79 10.71
CA TYR A 232 1.04 -3.94 11.70
C TYR A 232 1.11 -5.40 12.15
N GLU A 233 2.31 -5.90 12.43
CA GLU A 233 2.66 -7.27 12.79
C GLU A 233 2.54 -7.56 14.29
N THR A 234 2.69 -6.53 15.13
CA THR A 234 2.72 -6.64 16.60
C THR A 234 1.38 -7.05 17.24
N LYS A 235 1.44 -7.53 18.49
CA LYS A 235 0.26 -7.79 19.32
C LYS A 235 -0.20 -6.51 20.01
N LYS A 236 -1.49 -6.21 19.98
CA LYS A 236 -2.11 -5.15 20.80
C LYS A 236 -3.56 -5.44 21.17
N GLY A 237 -3.90 -5.15 22.42
CA GLY A 237 -5.22 -5.40 23.01
C GLY A 237 -5.45 -6.85 23.43
N VAL A 238 -6.58 -7.06 24.12
CA VAL A 238 -7.09 -8.35 24.59
C VAL A 238 -8.45 -8.60 23.95
N VAL A 239 -8.55 -9.65 23.14
CA VAL A 239 -9.80 -9.99 22.45
C VAL A 239 -10.92 -10.28 23.45
N GLY A 240 -12.10 -9.73 23.15
CA GLY A 240 -13.27 -9.85 24.00
C GLY A 240 -13.30 -8.84 25.15
N GLN A 241 -12.20 -8.12 25.40
CA GLN A 241 -12.15 -6.97 26.32
C GLN A 241 -12.06 -5.66 25.53
N ASP A 242 -11.11 -5.58 24.59
CA ASP A 242 -10.91 -4.39 23.77
C ASP A 242 -11.52 -4.55 22.38
N GLU A 243 -12.34 -3.58 21.98
CA GLU A 243 -13.09 -3.60 20.72
C GLU A 243 -12.19 -3.74 19.49
N ARG A 244 -11.00 -3.13 19.52
CA ARG A 244 -10.04 -3.13 18.40
C ARG A 244 -8.79 -3.97 18.64
N ALA A 245 -8.86 -4.95 19.54
CA ALA A 245 -7.78 -5.93 19.73
C ALA A 245 -7.47 -6.69 18.43
N VAL A 246 -6.18 -6.85 18.12
CA VAL A 246 -5.75 -7.48 16.87
C VAL A 246 -5.91 -9.00 16.89
N ARG A 247 -6.17 -9.57 15.72
CA ARG A 247 -6.13 -11.01 15.47
C ARG A 247 -5.02 -11.37 14.46
N PRO A 248 -4.27 -12.47 14.67
CA PRO A 248 -4.26 -13.27 15.89
C PRO A 248 -3.66 -12.47 17.05
N GLU A 249 -3.93 -12.88 18.29
CA GLU A 249 -3.53 -12.18 19.53
C GLU A 249 -2.04 -12.39 19.89
N ARG A 250 -1.18 -12.23 18.90
CA ARG A 250 0.27 -12.42 18.98
C ARG A 250 0.96 -11.61 17.89
N GLU A 251 2.28 -11.52 17.97
CA GLU A 251 3.10 -11.12 16.83
C GLU A 251 3.01 -12.18 15.73
N ILE A 252 2.95 -11.75 14.47
CA ILE A 252 2.70 -12.62 13.31
C ILE A 252 4.00 -13.07 12.64
N PHE A 253 4.12 -14.36 12.35
CA PHE A 253 5.31 -14.96 11.71
C PHE A 253 4.96 -15.97 10.61
N SER A 254 3.91 -16.76 10.81
CA SER A 254 3.48 -17.79 9.87
C SER A 254 2.57 -17.22 8.78
N LEU A 255 2.44 -17.96 7.67
CA LEU A 255 1.49 -17.60 6.60
C LEU A 255 0.05 -17.42 7.11
N TYR A 256 -0.40 -18.29 8.03
CA TYR A 256 -1.68 -18.15 8.70
C TYR A 256 -1.79 -16.83 9.47
N ASP A 257 -0.75 -16.45 10.21
CA ASP A 257 -0.78 -15.24 11.02
C ASP A 257 -0.93 -14.00 10.13
N TYR A 258 -0.17 -13.90 9.03
CA TYR A 258 -0.28 -12.79 8.08
C TYR A 258 -1.65 -12.75 7.38
N ARG A 259 -2.15 -13.89 6.90
CA ARG A 259 -3.51 -13.98 6.31
C ARG A 259 -4.59 -13.53 7.29
N THR A 260 -4.48 -13.98 8.54
CA THR A 260 -5.41 -13.61 9.61
C THR A 260 -5.34 -12.11 9.91
N ARG A 261 -4.14 -11.53 9.96
CA ARG A 261 -3.96 -10.09 10.20
C ARG A 261 -4.52 -9.24 9.07
N LEU A 262 -4.21 -9.59 7.82
CA LEU A 262 -4.74 -8.93 6.62
C LEU A 262 -6.27 -9.01 6.57
N GLY A 263 -6.84 -10.20 6.80
CA GLY A 263 -8.28 -10.39 6.88
C GLY A 263 -8.92 -9.54 7.98
N HIS A 264 -8.31 -9.53 9.17
CA HIS A 264 -8.78 -8.72 10.28
C HIS A 264 -8.76 -7.22 9.99
N TYR A 265 -7.70 -6.70 9.37
CA TYR A 265 -7.65 -5.27 9.01
C TYR A 265 -8.76 -4.93 8.01
N ARG A 266 -9.01 -5.82 7.04
CA ARG A 266 -10.08 -5.67 6.05
C ARG A 266 -11.50 -5.81 6.60
N THR A 267 -11.69 -6.06 7.89
CA THR A 267 -13.02 -5.95 8.52
C THR A 267 -13.41 -4.51 8.86
N ASP A 268 -12.47 -3.55 8.81
CA ASP A 268 -12.82 -2.14 8.99
C ASP A 268 -13.70 -1.64 7.82
N LEU A 269 -14.82 -1.00 8.18
CA LEU A 269 -15.86 -0.63 7.22
C LEU A 269 -15.41 0.49 6.25
N ASP A 270 -14.58 1.42 6.71
CA ASP A 270 -14.13 2.54 5.87
C ASP A 270 -13.01 2.09 4.91
N LEU A 271 -12.16 1.15 5.35
CA LEU A 271 -11.20 0.48 4.47
C LEU A 271 -11.91 -0.39 3.42
N ALA A 272 -12.90 -1.18 3.83
CA ALA A 272 -13.71 -1.99 2.90
C ALA A 272 -14.44 -1.10 1.87
N ALA A 273 -14.99 0.04 2.31
CA ALA A 273 -15.64 1.00 1.42
C ALA A 273 -14.67 1.61 0.40
N SER A 274 -13.44 1.96 0.81
CA SER A 274 -12.44 2.52 -0.11
C SER A 274 -11.98 1.50 -1.15
N HIS A 275 -11.70 0.25 -0.75
CA HIS A 275 -11.41 -0.83 -1.69
C HIS A 275 -12.55 -1.11 -2.67
N GLN A 276 -13.80 -1.01 -2.20
CA GLN A 276 -14.97 -1.23 -3.03
C GLN A 276 -15.14 -0.13 -4.10
N ASN A 277 -14.71 1.12 -3.83
CA ASN A 277 -15.06 2.27 -4.67
C ASN A 277 -13.93 2.78 -5.57
N PHE A 278 -12.66 2.46 -5.29
CA PHE A 278 -11.52 2.99 -6.02
C PHE A 278 -10.55 1.88 -6.46
N ALA A 279 -9.79 2.15 -7.52
CA ALA A 279 -8.65 1.33 -7.89
C ALA A 279 -7.43 1.75 -7.06
N TRP A 280 -6.84 0.79 -6.34
CA TRP A 280 -5.69 1.00 -5.47
C TRP A 280 -4.37 0.67 -6.19
N ILE A 281 -3.33 1.46 -5.93
CA ILE A 281 -1.94 1.21 -6.35
C ILE A 281 -1.09 1.15 -5.08
N PRO A 282 -1.03 -0.02 -4.41
CA PRO A 282 -0.35 -0.16 -3.15
C PRO A 282 1.15 -0.48 -3.32
N VAL A 283 1.94 -0.08 -2.34
CA VAL A 283 3.28 -0.60 -2.07
C VAL A 283 3.39 -0.89 -0.58
N TRP A 284 4.25 -1.84 -0.20
CA TRP A 284 4.51 -2.13 1.22
C TRP A 284 5.56 -1.18 1.79
N ASP A 285 5.60 -1.09 3.11
CA ASP A 285 6.72 -0.59 3.90
C ASP A 285 7.31 -1.76 4.72
N ASP A 286 7.74 -1.54 5.96
CA ASP A 286 8.29 -2.56 6.83
C ASP A 286 7.20 -3.40 7.50
N HIS A 287 6.15 -2.78 8.05
CA HIS A 287 5.18 -3.50 8.89
C HIS A 287 4.26 -4.49 8.15
N GLU A 288 4.25 -4.48 6.80
CA GLU A 288 3.74 -5.62 6.04
C GLU A 288 4.48 -6.92 6.32
N ILE A 289 5.74 -6.82 6.79
CA ILE A 289 6.58 -7.93 7.22
C ILE A 289 6.92 -7.80 8.69
N ALA A 290 7.78 -6.85 9.07
CA ALA A 290 8.16 -6.54 10.44
C ALA A 290 8.94 -5.23 10.51
N ASP A 291 8.86 -4.55 11.65
CA ASP A 291 9.51 -3.28 11.98
C ASP A 291 10.98 -3.16 11.53
N ASN A 292 11.30 -2.01 10.92
CA ASN A 292 12.57 -1.59 10.32
C ASN A 292 13.27 -2.68 9.50
N GLY A 293 12.59 -3.16 8.46
CA GLY A 293 13.13 -4.15 7.53
C GLY A 293 14.29 -3.66 6.67
N TYR A 294 15.30 -4.52 6.53
CA TYR A 294 16.36 -4.46 5.53
C TYR A 294 16.57 -5.84 4.90
N ARG A 295 17.51 -5.96 3.94
CA ARG A 295 17.68 -7.21 3.18
C ARG A 295 17.84 -8.46 4.06
N ASP A 296 18.62 -8.36 5.12
CA ASP A 296 19.06 -9.52 5.91
C ASP A 296 18.37 -9.62 7.29
N GLY A 297 17.40 -8.73 7.60
CA GLY A 297 16.69 -8.77 8.88
C GLY A 297 15.72 -7.61 9.16
N PHE A 298 15.26 -7.58 10.40
CA PHE A 298 14.30 -6.64 10.99
C PHE A 298 14.75 -6.26 12.40
N SER A 299 14.16 -5.24 13.03
CA SER A 299 14.49 -4.78 14.40
C SER A 299 14.57 -5.93 15.42
N HIS A 300 13.67 -6.92 15.29
CA HIS A 300 13.52 -8.01 16.24
C HIS A 300 13.73 -9.41 15.63
N LEU A 301 14.30 -9.50 14.42
CA LEU A 301 14.61 -10.79 13.79
C LEU A 301 15.76 -10.65 12.77
N ASN A 302 16.90 -11.28 13.05
CA ASN A 302 18.13 -11.15 12.24
C ASN A 302 18.95 -12.45 12.13
N ASN A 303 18.30 -13.61 12.19
CA ASN A 303 18.92 -14.95 12.06
C ASN A 303 20.07 -15.24 13.07
N THR A 304 20.05 -14.62 14.24
CA THR A 304 20.98 -14.93 15.35
C THR A 304 20.61 -16.24 16.05
N GLU A 305 21.48 -16.79 16.90
CA GLU A 305 21.17 -17.98 17.72
C GLU A 305 19.87 -17.77 18.52
N GLU A 306 19.66 -16.55 19.04
CA GLU A 306 18.43 -16.16 19.74
C GLU A 306 17.17 -16.32 18.88
N SER A 307 17.26 -16.13 17.56
CA SER A 307 16.14 -16.36 16.62
C SER A 307 15.66 -17.83 16.60
N PHE A 308 16.46 -18.76 17.12
CA PHE A 308 16.21 -20.20 17.09
C PHE A 308 16.20 -20.89 18.46
N ARG A 309 16.26 -20.13 19.58
CA ARG A 309 16.10 -20.69 20.94
C ARG A 309 14.63 -20.94 21.27
N ASN A 310 14.35 -21.75 22.30
CA ASN A 310 13.01 -22.24 22.64
C ASN A 310 11.96 -21.15 22.88
N ASP A 311 12.36 -19.94 23.27
CA ASP A 311 11.45 -18.81 23.55
C ASP A 311 11.26 -17.88 22.33
N SER A 312 11.84 -18.23 21.19
CA SER A 312 11.85 -17.48 19.93
C SER A 312 10.89 -18.08 18.91
N PRO A 313 10.42 -17.32 17.89
CA PRO A 313 9.56 -17.85 16.82
C PRO A 313 10.16 -19.02 16.03
N GLN A 314 11.46 -19.32 16.16
CA GLN A 314 12.15 -20.42 15.48
C GLN A 314 11.97 -20.38 13.96
N ILE A 315 11.99 -19.17 13.40
CA ILE A 315 11.77 -18.88 11.99
C ILE A 315 12.93 -18.01 11.47
N SER A 316 13.38 -18.28 10.25
CA SER A 316 14.36 -17.40 9.60
C SER A 316 13.71 -16.13 9.04
N VAL A 317 14.53 -15.09 8.86
CA VAL A 317 14.16 -13.85 8.15
C VAL A 317 13.52 -14.17 6.80
N ASP A 318 14.17 -15.01 5.99
CA ASP A 318 13.69 -15.38 4.67
C ASP A 318 12.32 -16.06 4.73
N GLN A 319 12.11 -16.96 5.70
CA GLN A 319 10.84 -17.67 5.84
C GLN A 319 9.71 -16.74 6.28
N ARG A 320 9.97 -15.79 7.19
CA ARG A 320 8.99 -14.75 7.59
C ARG A 320 8.65 -13.84 6.41
N LYS A 321 9.67 -13.33 5.70
CA LYS A 321 9.52 -12.51 4.49
C LYS A 321 8.69 -13.22 3.42
N MET A 322 8.98 -14.51 3.18
CA MET A 322 8.23 -15.34 2.25
C MET A 322 6.74 -15.49 2.63
N ASN A 323 6.45 -15.72 3.92
CA ASN A 323 5.09 -15.82 4.42
C ASN A 323 4.32 -14.50 4.23
N ALA A 324 4.96 -13.37 4.57
CA ALA A 324 4.39 -12.04 4.43
C ALA A 324 4.11 -11.66 2.97
N VAL A 325 5.11 -11.78 2.10
CA VAL A 325 4.98 -11.46 0.66
C VAL A 325 3.90 -12.31 -0.01
N ARG A 326 3.81 -13.59 0.34
CA ARG A 326 2.75 -14.47 -0.17
C ARG A 326 1.38 -14.01 0.30
N ALA A 327 1.20 -13.77 1.59
CA ALA A 327 -0.09 -13.31 2.12
C ALA A 327 -0.49 -11.96 1.50
N TYR A 328 0.46 -11.02 1.37
CA TYR A 328 0.23 -9.73 0.75
C TYR A 328 -0.18 -9.87 -0.73
N PHE A 329 0.50 -10.73 -1.50
CA PHE A 329 0.11 -11.03 -2.88
C PHE A 329 -1.30 -11.64 -2.96
N GLU A 330 -1.66 -12.55 -2.05
CA GLU A 330 -2.99 -13.17 -2.04
C GLU A 330 -4.11 -12.17 -1.71
N TRP A 331 -3.84 -11.20 -0.81
CA TRP A 331 -4.85 -10.33 -0.21
C TRP A 331 -4.96 -8.92 -0.81
N MET A 332 -3.98 -8.46 -1.58
CA MET A 332 -3.97 -7.11 -2.18
C MET A 332 -4.30 -7.14 -3.68
N PRO A 333 -5.00 -6.13 -4.22
CA PRO A 333 -5.42 -6.09 -5.62
C PRO A 333 -4.29 -5.64 -6.58
N LEU A 334 -3.10 -6.23 -6.43
CA LEU A 334 -1.91 -5.91 -7.21
C LEU A 334 -1.63 -6.94 -8.30
N ARG A 335 -0.99 -6.48 -9.38
CA ARG A 335 -0.50 -7.32 -10.48
C ARG A 335 0.69 -8.15 -10.03
N GLN A 336 0.89 -9.27 -10.72
CA GLN A 336 2.16 -9.96 -10.66
C GLN A 336 3.22 -9.07 -11.31
N VAL A 337 4.18 -8.62 -10.52
CA VAL A 337 5.40 -7.97 -11.02
C VAL A 337 6.45 -9.04 -11.28
N ASP A 338 7.43 -8.77 -12.17
CA ASP A 338 8.54 -9.70 -12.40
C ASP A 338 9.47 -9.73 -11.17
N MET A 339 9.03 -10.43 -10.12
CA MET A 339 9.80 -10.64 -8.90
C MET A 339 11.02 -11.50 -9.26
N ASP A 340 12.21 -11.07 -8.88
CA ASP A 340 13.39 -11.94 -8.85
C ASP A 340 13.59 -12.48 -7.43
N ASP A 341 14.78 -13.00 -7.13
CA ASP A 341 15.15 -13.56 -5.82
C ASP A 341 14.91 -12.59 -4.65
N GLY A 342 14.90 -11.27 -4.90
CA GLY A 342 14.70 -10.25 -3.87
C GLY A 342 13.23 -10.00 -3.50
N LEU A 343 12.28 -10.60 -4.24
CA LEU A 343 10.84 -10.46 -4.05
C LEU A 343 10.35 -9.00 -4.15
N ARG A 344 10.62 -8.31 -5.27
CA ARG A 344 10.35 -6.86 -5.46
C ARG A 344 8.88 -6.47 -5.72
N ILE A 345 8.37 -5.39 -5.11
CA ILE A 345 7.04 -4.84 -5.44
C ILE A 345 7.05 -3.61 -6.38
N TRP A 346 8.22 -2.98 -6.57
CA TRP A 346 8.35 -1.71 -7.29
C TRP A 346 7.93 -1.82 -8.77
N ARG A 347 7.26 -0.79 -9.28
CA ARG A 347 6.68 -0.74 -10.65
C ARG A 347 6.31 0.69 -11.05
N SER A 348 6.00 0.91 -12.32
CA SER A 348 5.60 2.23 -12.83
C SER A 348 4.32 2.18 -13.65
N PHE A 349 3.60 3.31 -13.69
CA PHE A 349 2.36 3.52 -14.43
C PHE A 349 2.47 4.81 -15.24
N LYS A 350 2.12 4.74 -16.52
CA LYS A 350 2.05 5.91 -17.40
C LYS A 350 0.63 6.42 -17.43
N MET A 351 0.35 7.49 -16.69
CA MET A 351 -0.99 8.06 -16.58
C MET A 351 -1.16 9.18 -17.61
N GLY A 352 -1.24 8.79 -18.89
CA GLY A 352 -1.33 9.75 -19.98
C GLY A 352 -0.02 10.45 -20.25
N ASN A 353 -0.13 11.55 -20.98
CA ASN A 353 0.93 12.55 -21.04
C ASN A 353 1.05 13.40 -19.75
N LEU A 354 0.14 13.21 -18.79
CA LEU A 354 0.09 13.99 -17.56
C LEU A 354 1.19 13.58 -16.58
N PHE A 355 1.25 12.33 -16.14
CA PHE A 355 2.34 11.93 -15.25
C PHE A 355 2.76 10.48 -15.40
N ASP A 356 4.02 10.21 -15.03
CA ASP A 356 4.48 8.87 -14.72
C ASP A 356 4.53 8.67 -13.20
N LEU A 357 3.83 7.66 -12.70
CA LEU A 357 3.91 7.23 -11.30
C LEU A 357 4.97 6.12 -11.18
N ILE A 358 5.97 6.34 -10.34
CA ILE A 358 7.09 5.44 -10.11
C ILE A 358 7.03 5.00 -8.64
N MET A 359 6.57 3.78 -8.38
CA MET A 359 6.46 3.22 -7.03
C MET A 359 7.73 2.45 -6.68
N LEU A 360 8.44 2.89 -5.64
CA LEU A 360 9.68 2.32 -5.12
C LEU A 360 9.42 1.31 -4.00
N ASP A 361 10.35 0.38 -3.80
CA ASP A 361 10.52 -0.40 -2.56
C ASP A 361 11.80 0.08 -1.86
N THR A 362 11.67 0.75 -0.72
CA THR A 362 12.82 1.20 0.08
C THR A 362 13.03 0.38 1.35
N ARG A 363 12.54 -0.87 1.39
CA ARG A 363 12.60 -1.73 2.58
C ARG A 363 13.22 -3.07 2.31
N ASN A 364 12.48 -3.92 1.61
CA ASN A 364 12.69 -5.35 1.73
C ASN A 364 13.53 -5.93 0.59
N TYR A 365 13.73 -5.19 -0.50
CA TYR A 365 14.37 -5.72 -1.69
C TYR A 365 15.88 -6.00 -1.52
N ASP A 366 16.69 -4.95 -1.42
CA ASP A 366 18.16 -5.04 -1.32
C ASP A 366 18.73 -3.85 -0.53
N ARG A 367 17.96 -3.40 0.48
CA ARG A 367 18.34 -2.32 1.40
C ARG A 367 19.49 -2.77 2.29
N SER A 368 20.50 -1.91 2.44
CA SER A 368 21.58 -2.11 3.43
C SER A 368 21.04 -2.06 4.87
N ILE A 369 21.83 -2.46 5.86
CA ILE A 369 21.41 -2.37 7.27
C ILE A 369 20.90 -0.97 7.62
N THR A 370 19.82 -0.94 8.39
CA THR A 370 19.13 0.29 8.83
C THR A 370 19.28 0.51 10.33
N ASP A 371 18.66 1.58 10.85
CA ASP A 371 18.54 1.79 12.28
C ASP A 371 17.61 0.74 12.90
N LEU A 372 18.15 -0.08 13.79
CA LEU A 372 17.47 -1.14 14.53
C LEU A 372 17.39 -0.78 16.03
N TYR A 373 17.41 0.52 16.34
CA TYR A 373 17.41 1.16 17.66
C TYR A 373 18.71 1.01 18.48
N TRP A 374 19.45 -0.08 18.32
CA TRP A 374 20.70 -0.33 19.07
C TRP A 374 21.97 0.09 18.31
N ASN A 375 21.84 0.40 17.01
CA ASN A 375 22.96 0.74 16.12
C ASN A 375 22.84 2.15 15.51
N THR A 376 21.98 3.03 16.02
CA THR A 376 21.78 4.39 15.47
C THR A 376 23.10 5.13 15.23
N ASP A 377 24.00 5.16 16.22
CA ASP A 377 25.30 5.83 16.09
C ASP A 377 26.16 5.24 14.97
N TYR A 378 26.15 3.91 14.82
CA TYR A 378 26.85 3.25 13.72
C TYR A 378 26.24 3.64 12.36
N ILE A 379 24.91 3.68 12.26
CA ILE A 379 24.22 4.07 11.03
C ILE A 379 24.52 5.53 10.67
N GLU A 380 24.59 6.43 11.66
CA GLU A 380 25.04 7.81 11.50
C GLU A 380 26.51 7.86 11.03
N GLU A 381 27.42 7.03 11.56
CA GLU A 381 28.82 7.00 11.09
C GLU A 381 28.94 6.59 9.61
N ILE A 382 28.13 5.62 9.16
CA ILE A 382 28.22 5.09 7.79
C ILE A 382 27.21 5.70 6.81
N HIS A 383 26.34 6.64 7.22
CA HIS A 383 25.21 7.15 6.40
C HIS A 383 25.61 7.64 4.99
N ASN A 384 26.82 8.18 4.85
CA ASN A 384 27.35 8.69 3.57
C ASN A 384 28.43 7.80 2.94
N ASP A 385 28.59 6.55 3.40
CA ASP A 385 29.46 5.57 2.75
C ASP A 385 28.94 5.27 1.34
N ALA A 386 29.83 5.32 0.34
CA ALA A 386 29.49 5.17 -1.07
C ALA A 386 28.80 3.84 -1.41
N GLY A 387 29.09 2.78 -0.65
CA GLY A 387 28.52 1.44 -0.81
C GLY A 387 27.12 1.29 -0.24
N ARG A 388 26.63 2.23 0.59
CA ARG A 388 25.26 2.14 1.13
C ARG A 388 24.22 2.34 0.05
N THR A 389 23.15 1.55 0.18
CA THR A 389 22.02 1.59 -0.73
C THR A 389 20.71 1.31 -0.01
N LEU A 390 19.69 2.10 -0.36
CA LEU A 390 18.33 1.99 0.15
C LEU A 390 17.48 1.06 -0.73
N MET A 391 17.78 1.03 -2.03
CA MET A 391 17.01 0.31 -3.05
C MET A 391 17.76 -0.89 -3.66
N GLY A 392 19.08 -0.97 -3.47
CA GLY A 392 19.94 -1.86 -4.24
C GLY A 392 20.20 -1.40 -5.68
N GLY A 393 21.28 -1.91 -6.28
CA GLY A 393 21.74 -1.42 -7.58
C GLY A 393 20.78 -1.67 -8.74
N ARG A 394 19.97 -2.74 -8.68
CA ARG A 394 18.98 -3.07 -9.74
C ARG A 394 17.84 -2.07 -9.78
N GLN A 395 17.23 -1.80 -8.61
CA GLN A 395 16.12 -0.85 -8.52
C GLN A 395 16.61 0.58 -8.71
N GLU A 396 17.79 0.95 -8.18
CA GLU A 396 18.39 2.27 -8.41
C GLU A 396 18.60 2.53 -9.93
N SER A 397 19.22 1.57 -10.64
CA SER A 397 19.41 1.67 -12.09
C SER A 397 18.09 1.69 -12.86
N TRP A 398 17.07 0.97 -12.40
CA TRP A 398 15.73 1.00 -13.00
C TRP A 398 15.06 2.35 -12.77
N PHE A 399 15.17 2.91 -11.57
CA PHE A 399 14.58 4.17 -11.17
C PHE A 399 15.13 5.33 -11.99
N GLU A 400 16.46 5.44 -12.10
CA GLU A 400 17.11 6.43 -12.96
C GLU A 400 16.65 6.32 -14.43
N LYS A 401 16.51 5.10 -14.94
CA LYS A 401 15.99 4.87 -16.30
C LYS A 401 14.52 5.29 -16.43
N GLN A 402 13.68 5.06 -15.43
CA GLN A 402 12.28 5.54 -15.45
C GLN A 402 12.24 7.07 -15.44
N LEU A 403 13.04 7.72 -14.59
CA LEU A 403 13.16 9.17 -14.53
C LEU A 403 13.61 9.77 -15.87
N THR A 404 14.64 9.20 -16.47
CA THR A 404 15.15 9.64 -17.79
C THR A 404 14.10 9.42 -18.88
N ALA A 405 13.50 8.22 -18.94
CA ALA A 405 12.50 7.88 -19.95
C ALA A 405 11.24 8.75 -19.85
N SER A 406 10.80 9.04 -18.62
CA SER A 406 9.68 9.94 -18.35
C SER A 406 9.97 11.36 -18.87
N ASN A 407 11.18 11.87 -18.60
CA ASN A 407 11.62 13.19 -19.09
C ASN A 407 11.60 13.24 -20.61
N GLN A 408 12.21 12.24 -21.25
CA GLN A 408 12.36 12.17 -22.70
C GLN A 408 11.02 12.00 -23.41
N ARG A 409 10.06 11.32 -22.77
CA ARG A 409 8.69 11.16 -23.26
C ARG A 409 7.91 12.47 -23.20
N GLY A 410 8.30 13.40 -22.34
CA GLY A 410 7.58 14.66 -22.12
C GLY A 410 6.33 14.49 -21.26
N ALA A 411 6.33 13.53 -20.32
CA ALA A 411 5.31 13.49 -19.28
C ALA A 411 5.41 14.78 -18.44
N LYS A 412 4.28 15.41 -18.09
CA LYS A 412 4.30 16.70 -17.37
C LYS A 412 4.91 16.58 -15.99
N TRP A 413 4.58 15.52 -15.28
CA TRP A 413 5.04 15.28 -13.92
C TRP A 413 5.61 13.88 -13.75
N ARG A 414 6.51 13.74 -12.77
CA ARG A 414 6.96 12.42 -12.30
C ARG A 414 6.63 12.31 -10.83
N ILE A 415 5.67 11.46 -10.51
CA ILE A 415 5.28 11.18 -9.13
C ILE A 415 6.09 9.97 -8.67
N ILE A 416 6.81 10.12 -7.56
CA ILE A 416 7.72 9.10 -7.06
C ILE A 416 7.22 8.67 -5.69
N GLY A 417 6.60 7.49 -5.65
CA GLY A 417 6.13 6.87 -4.42
C GLY A 417 7.27 6.20 -3.68
N SER A 418 7.58 6.71 -2.50
CA SER A 418 8.55 6.18 -1.55
C SER A 418 7.82 5.87 -0.24
N GLN A 419 8.33 4.92 0.54
CA GLN A 419 7.87 4.69 1.90
C GLN A 419 8.37 5.83 2.80
N LEU A 420 9.66 6.13 2.66
CA LEU A 420 10.43 7.02 3.50
C LEU A 420 10.57 8.41 2.90
N ARG A 421 10.64 9.43 3.76
CA ARG A 421 10.88 10.82 3.36
C ARG A 421 12.24 10.99 2.71
N PHE A 422 12.25 11.74 1.61
CA PHE A 422 13.40 12.07 0.80
C PHE A 422 14.08 13.37 1.24
N ALA A 423 13.39 14.38 1.77
CA ALA A 423 14.03 15.61 2.24
C ALA A 423 14.95 15.34 3.45
N ARG A 424 16.02 16.13 3.60
CA ARG A 424 16.99 15.94 4.69
C ARG A 424 16.60 16.82 5.87
N LEU A 425 15.88 16.26 6.84
CA LEU A 425 15.26 17.06 7.91
C LEU A 425 15.89 16.73 9.27
N GLY A 426 16.73 17.64 9.76
CA GLY A 426 17.34 17.54 11.08
C GLY A 426 16.45 18.14 12.17
N ARG A 427 16.22 17.39 13.23
CA ARG A 427 15.52 17.85 14.43
C ARG A 427 16.49 18.49 15.40
N GLU A 428 16.23 19.72 15.81
CA GLU A 428 17.01 20.38 16.86
C GLU A 428 16.44 20.05 18.24
N THR A 429 17.28 19.61 19.18
CA THR A 429 16.90 19.39 20.58
C THR A 429 18.07 19.76 21.47
N ASN A 430 17.86 20.73 22.36
CA ASN A 430 18.89 21.22 23.29
C ASN A 430 20.22 21.65 22.62
N GLY A 431 20.16 22.17 21.39
CA GLY A 431 21.33 22.59 20.61
C GLY A 431 22.02 21.48 19.82
N GLU A 432 21.55 20.23 19.93
CA GLU A 432 21.99 19.10 19.11
C GLU A 432 21.03 18.86 17.96
N VAL A 433 21.56 18.40 16.82
CA VAL A 433 20.77 18.08 15.63
C VAL A 433 20.84 16.59 15.40
N THR A 434 19.69 15.94 15.32
CA THR A 434 19.56 14.51 15.03
C THR A 434 18.75 14.30 13.76
N TYR A 435 18.98 13.19 13.08
CA TYR A 435 18.28 12.82 11.84
C TYR A 435 17.63 11.44 12.00
N ASN A 436 16.61 11.15 11.19
CA ASN A 436 16.02 9.82 11.15
C ASN A 436 16.92 8.87 10.34
N MET A 437 17.70 8.05 11.04
CA MET A 437 18.61 7.09 10.43
C MET A 437 17.93 5.91 9.71
N ASP A 438 16.62 5.75 9.90
CA ASP A 438 15.81 4.81 9.15
C ASP A 438 15.18 5.42 7.87
N SER A 439 15.30 6.74 7.67
CA SER A 439 14.85 7.43 6.44
C SER A 439 15.99 7.60 5.41
N TRP A 440 15.76 8.34 4.32
CA TRP A 440 16.80 8.61 3.30
C TRP A 440 18.05 9.28 3.88
N GLU A 441 17.95 9.96 5.02
CA GLU A 441 19.09 10.54 5.74
C GLU A 441 20.12 9.48 6.17
N GLY A 442 19.68 8.26 6.51
CA GLY A 442 20.57 7.13 6.79
C GLY A 442 21.26 6.56 5.53
N TYR A 443 20.87 6.99 4.33
CA TYR A 443 21.35 6.49 3.04
C TYR A 443 21.80 7.63 2.13
N ARG A 444 22.48 8.63 2.71
CA ARG A 444 22.85 9.89 2.05
C ARG A 444 23.63 9.70 0.75
N ALA A 445 24.48 8.67 0.66
CA ALA A 445 25.17 8.36 -0.59
C ALA A 445 24.20 7.98 -1.72
N ASN A 446 23.16 7.18 -1.43
CA ASN A 446 22.14 6.80 -2.41
C ASN A 446 21.25 7.99 -2.79
N GLN A 447 20.88 8.81 -1.80
CA GLN A 447 20.14 10.07 -2.01
C GLN A 447 20.91 11.03 -2.92
N ASN A 448 22.22 11.21 -2.67
CA ASN A 448 23.09 12.05 -3.48
C ASN A 448 23.21 11.55 -4.93
N ARG A 449 23.26 10.22 -5.16
CA ARG A 449 23.25 9.67 -6.54
C ARG A 449 21.95 9.98 -7.27
N THR A 450 20.82 9.86 -6.58
CA THR A 450 19.50 10.24 -7.12
C THR A 450 19.46 11.73 -7.48
N LEU A 451 19.84 12.61 -6.54
CA LEU A 451 19.90 14.06 -6.78
C LEU A 451 20.85 14.37 -7.94
N LYS A 452 22.05 13.77 -7.96
CA LYS A 452 23.01 13.93 -9.04
C LYS A 452 22.40 13.58 -10.40
N HIS A 453 21.72 12.44 -10.49
CA HIS A 453 21.05 12.03 -11.73
C HIS A 453 20.02 13.07 -12.18
N LEU A 454 19.21 13.60 -11.26
CA LEU A 454 18.19 14.60 -11.58
C LEU A 454 18.81 15.92 -12.07
N TYR A 455 19.81 16.44 -11.35
CA TYR A 455 20.49 17.70 -11.71
C TYR A 455 21.31 17.59 -13.00
N ASP A 456 22.11 16.53 -13.18
CA ASP A 456 22.98 16.37 -14.35
C ASP A 456 22.18 16.23 -15.65
N ASN A 457 20.98 15.67 -15.58
CA ASN A 457 20.12 15.42 -16.74
C ASN A 457 19.01 16.48 -16.90
N ASN A 458 19.05 17.57 -16.11
CA ASN A 458 18.04 18.64 -16.09
C ASN A 458 16.61 18.08 -16.02
N ILE A 459 16.39 17.25 -15.03
CA ILE A 459 15.15 16.56 -14.80
C ILE A 459 14.35 17.29 -13.71
N GLY A 460 13.28 17.97 -14.12
CA GLY A 460 12.37 18.72 -13.23
C GLY A 460 10.99 18.06 -13.08
N ASN A 461 10.04 18.82 -12.50
CA ASN A 461 8.64 18.45 -12.26
C ASN A 461 8.50 17.13 -11.49
N ASN A 462 9.41 16.92 -10.52
CA ASN A 462 9.41 15.75 -9.66
C ASN A 462 8.53 16.01 -8.43
N ILE A 463 7.62 15.09 -8.14
CA ILE A 463 6.78 15.09 -6.95
C ILE A 463 7.09 13.81 -6.16
N MET A 464 7.83 13.91 -5.05
CA MET A 464 8.01 12.78 -4.13
C MET A 464 6.80 12.69 -3.22
N ILE A 465 6.34 11.48 -2.96
CA ILE A 465 5.36 11.20 -1.92
C ILE A 465 5.89 10.15 -0.94
N ALA A 466 5.61 10.33 0.35
CA ALA A 466 6.11 9.48 1.42
C ALA A 466 5.10 9.30 2.57
N GLY A 467 5.33 8.26 3.39
CA GLY A 467 4.57 7.92 4.59
C GLY A 467 5.49 7.74 5.80
N ASP A 468 5.43 6.55 6.43
CA ASP A 468 6.28 6.04 7.53
C ASP A 468 6.24 6.86 8.83
N THR A 469 6.64 8.12 8.80
CA THR A 469 6.92 8.94 9.99
C THR A 469 5.69 9.34 10.82
N HIS A 470 4.49 9.01 10.37
CA HIS A 470 3.19 9.39 10.96
C HIS A 470 2.95 10.91 11.08
N VAL A 471 3.68 11.72 10.31
CA VAL A 471 3.64 13.18 10.37
C VAL A 471 3.49 13.73 8.96
N ASN A 472 2.76 14.82 8.80
CA ASN A 472 2.68 15.54 7.53
C ASN A 472 3.97 16.34 7.31
N TRP A 473 4.55 16.26 6.11
CA TRP A 473 5.73 17.05 5.74
C TRP A 473 5.60 17.56 4.32
N VAL A 474 6.01 18.81 4.11
CA VAL A 474 6.03 19.45 2.82
C VAL A 474 7.33 20.22 2.68
N SER A 475 8.13 19.82 1.68
CA SER A 475 9.48 20.35 1.46
C SER A 475 9.71 20.60 -0.03
N ASP A 476 10.50 21.61 -0.37
CA ASP A 476 11.11 21.63 -1.70
C ASP A 476 12.25 20.60 -1.74
N ILE A 477 12.52 20.04 -2.92
CA ILE A 477 13.60 19.08 -3.12
C ILE A 477 14.78 19.80 -3.77
N ALA A 478 15.84 19.99 -3.00
CA ALA A 478 17.09 20.58 -3.47
C ALA A 478 18.32 19.79 -2.99
N TRP A 479 19.45 19.94 -3.69
CA TRP A 479 20.70 19.29 -3.29
C TRP A 479 21.49 20.20 -2.33
N ILE A 480 20.97 20.29 -1.10
CA ILE A 480 21.48 21.18 -0.05
C ILE A 480 22.99 20.96 0.18
N GLY A 481 23.74 22.05 0.12
CA GLY A 481 25.20 22.09 0.27
C GLY A 481 26.00 21.81 -1.01
N GLU A 482 25.38 21.29 -2.06
CA GLU A 482 26.02 20.95 -3.35
C GLU A 482 25.55 21.84 -4.49
N LYS A 483 24.29 22.30 -4.45
CA LYS A 483 23.69 23.22 -5.42
C LYS A 483 23.10 24.44 -4.70
N PRO A 484 23.14 25.64 -5.31
CA PRO A 484 22.49 26.81 -4.74
C PRO A 484 20.99 26.58 -4.59
N TYR A 485 20.46 26.91 -3.43
CA TYR A 485 19.04 26.86 -3.12
C TYR A 485 18.70 28.02 -2.16
N ASP A 486 17.52 28.60 -2.33
CA ASP A 486 17.00 29.64 -1.43
C ASP A 486 15.61 29.23 -0.94
N GLY A 487 15.51 28.85 0.33
CA GLY A 487 14.25 28.41 0.93
C GLY A 487 13.12 29.44 0.94
N ASN A 488 13.45 30.73 0.87
CA ASN A 488 12.43 31.79 0.84
C ASN A 488 11.76 31.89 -0.54
N THR A 489 12.52 31.65 -1.61
CA THR A 489 12.04 31.80 -2.99
C THR A 489 11.73 30.46 -3.66
N GLY A 490 12.33 29.37 -3.20
CA GLY A 490 12.28 28.04 -3.84
C GLY A 490 13.27 27.87 -5.00
N VAL A 491 13.99 28.93 -5.39
CA VAL A 491 14.92 28.90 -6.52
C VAL A 491 16.04 27.91 -6.25
N GLY A 492 16.28 27.02 -7.21
CA GLY A 492 17.30 25.96 -7.11
C GLY A 492 16.71 24.59 -6.80
N ALA A 493 15.42 24.49 -6.43
CA ALA A 493 14.74 23.21 -6.28
C ALA A 493 14.53 22.50 -7.63
N ILE A 494 14.33 21.18 -7.58
CA ILE A 494 14.07 20.30 -8.74
C ILE A 494 12.75 19.52 -8.59
N GLY A 495 11.96 19.85 -7.58
CA GLY A 495 10.75 19.15 -7.23
C GLY A 495 10.27 19.47 -5.83
N VAL A 496 9.21 18.79 -5.41
CA VAL A 496 8.57 18.96 -4.11
C VAL A 496 8.29 17.59 -3.50
N GLU A 497 8.43 17.48 -2.19
CA GLU A 497 8.02 16.32 -1.41
C GLU A 497 6.72 16.62 -0.66
N PHE A 498 5.74 15.72 -0.81
CA PHE A 498 4.50 15.66 -0.04
C PHE A 498 4.47 14.36 0.75
N ALA A 499 4.82 14.39 2.03
CA ALA A 499 4.71 13.25 2.93
C ALA A 499 3.48 13.37 3.83
N GLY A 500 2.77 12.26 4.02
CA GLY A 500 1.50 12.22 4.76
C GLY A 500 1.64 11.68 6.18
N THR A 501 0.76 12.16 7.07
CA THR A 501 0.53 11.52 8.37
C THR A 501 -0.10 10.14 8.21
N ALA A 502 -0.19 9.42 9.32
CA ALA A 502 -0.81 8.12 9.39
C ALA A 502 -2.35 8.18 9.32
N VAL A 503 -2.95 7.14 8.74
CA VAL A 503 -4.40 6.90 8.82
C VAL A 503 -4.85 6.75 10.27
N SER A 504 -4.10 6.02 11.09
CA SER A 504 -4.40 5.83 12.52
C SER A 504 -3.20 5.56 13.44
N SER A 505 -2.00 5.31 12.90
CA SER A 505 -0.78 5.17 13.70
C SER A 505 -0.44 6.46 14.46
N SER A 506 0.24 6.37 15.60
CA SER A 506 0.49 7.54 16.45
C SER A 506 1.57 8.46 15.89
N GLY A 507 1.31 9.78 15.85
CA GLY A 507 2.31 10.80 15.53
C GLY A 507 2.92 11.46 16.77
N PHE A 508 3.13 12.77 16.73
CA PHE A 508 3.64 13.53 17.87
C PHE A 508 2.73 13.39 19.10
N GLY A 509 3.35 13.17 20.26
CA GLY A 509 2.65 12.99 21.52
C GLY A 509 2.18 14.31 22.16
N GLY A 510 1.22 14.19 23.06
CA GLY A 510 0.74 15.30 23.90
C GLY A 510 -0.43 16.08 23.30
N THR A 511 -0.47 17.38 23.60
CA THR A 511 -1.50 18.32 23.10
C THR A 511 -1.08 18.86 21.73
N ILE A 512 -2.01 19.53 21.03
CA ILE A 512 -1.69 20.23 19.78
C ILE A 512 -0.52 21.21 19.98
N ASN A 513 -0.52 21.98 21.07
CA ASN A 513 0.57 22.91 21.39
C ASN A 513 1.94 22.21 21.56
N SER A 514 2.01 21.03 22.19
CA SER A 514 3.28 20.31 22.33
C SER A 514 3.74 19.68 21.01
N ALA A 515 2.79 19.25 20.17
CA ALA A 515 3.08 18.79 18.83
C ALA A 515 3.62 19.93 17.94
N GLU A 516 3.10 21.15 18.09
CA GLU A 516 3.61 22.33 17.38
C GLU A 516 4.99 22.78 17.85
N GLN A 517 5.26 22.71 19.15
CA GLN A 517 6.62 22.90 19.67
C GLN A 517 7.59 21.88 19.09
N THR A 518 7.14 20.63 18.93
CA THR A 518 7.92 19.59 18.25
C THR A 518 8.08 19.89 16.77
N ALA A 519 7.05 20.36 16.08
CA ALA A 519 7.13 20.75 14.68
C ALA A 519 8.14 21.89 14.45
N ALA A 520 8.09 22.92 15.30
CA ALA A 520 9.00 24.06 15.29
C ALA A 520 10.48 23.69 15.53
N SER A 521 10.76 22.54 16.15
CA SER A 521 12.13 22.04 16.32
C SER A 521 12.82 21.65 15.00
N TYR A 522 12.08 21.64 13.89
CA TYR A 522 12.61 21.44 12.53
C TYR A 522 12.77 22.75 11.74
N ALA A 523 12.51 23.93 12.32
CA ALA A 523 12.49 25.21 11.61
C ALA A 523 13.83 25.62 10.98
N ARG A 524 14.94 24.99 11.39
CA ARG A 524 16.29 25.26 10.86
C ARG A 524 16.52 24.68 9.45
N ASN A 525 15.67 23.76 8.98
CA ASN A 525 15.84 23.13 7.68
C ASN A 525 15.28 24.05 6.60
N GLU A 526 16.14 24.54 5.71
CA GLU A 526 15.77 25.54 4.69
C GLU A 526 14.85 24.98 3.58
N ASP A 527 14.86 23.66 3.38
CA ASP A 527 14.01 22.93 2.44
C ASP A 527 12.62 22.63 2.99
N LEU A 528 12.44 22.59 4.32
CA LEU A 528 11.15 22.35 4.97
C LEU A 528 10.24 23.58 4.89
N GLN A 529 9.04 23.40 4.31
CA GLN A 529 8.05 24.48 4.20
C GLN A 529 6.87 24.31 5.17
N TRP A 530 6.45 23.08 5.47
CA TRP A 530 5.44 22.81 6.49
C TRP A 530 5.58 21.41 7.10
N ASN A 531 5.29 21.29 8.39
CA ASN A 531 5.08 20.00 9.04
C ASN A 531 4.02 20.04 10.15
N GLU A 532 3.29 18.95 10.32
CA GLU A 532 2.21 18.82 11.30
C GLU A 532 2.06 17.36 11.74
N GLY A 533 2.13 17.11 13.05
CA GLY A 533 2.20 15.76 13.60
C GLY A 533 1.16 15.43 14.67
N TYR A 534 0.19 16.30 14.93
CA TYR A 534 -0.89 16.05 15.88
C TYR A 534 -2.03 15.24 15.26
N TYR A 535 -2.55 15.69 14.11
CA TYR A 535 -3.71 15.05 13.46
C TYR A 535 -3.30 13.81 12.67
N ARG A 536 -4.22 12.83 12.62
CA ARG A 536 -4.17 11.67 11.72
C ARG A 536 -5.00 11.98 10.49
N GLY A 537 -4.81 11.29 9.37
CA GLY A 537 -5.54 11.65 8.17
C GLY A 537 -4.88 11.16 6.89
N TYR A 538 -4.88 12.03 5.88
CA TYR A 538 -4.42 11.74 4.52
C TYR A 538 -4.26 13.03 3.74
N PHE A 539 -3.80 12.93 2.50
CA PHE A 539 -3.82 14.04 1.58
C PHE A 539 -4.32 13.63 0.20
N GLU A 540 -4.87 14.58 -0.54
CA GLU A 540 -5.27 14.43 -1.92
C GLU A 540 -4.33 15.23 -2.83
N LEU A 541 -3.91 14.62 -3.94
CA LEU A 541 -3.18 15.28 -5.02
C LEU A 541 -4.11 15.44 -6.21
N ARG A 542 -4.32 16.68 -6.62
CA ARG A 542 -5.00 17.01 -7.87
C ARG A 542 -3.96 17.39 -8.90
N MET A 543 -3.70 16.47 -9.82
CA MET A 543 -2.69 16.59 -10.85
C MET A 543 -3.32 17.22 -12.10
N ARG A 544 -2.82 18.36 -12.56
CA ARG A 544 -3.23 19.00 -13.82
C ARG A 544 -2.03 19.30 -14.70
N GLN A 545 -2.26 19.63 -15.96
CA GLN A 545 -1.20 19.95 -16.93
C GLN A 545 -0.35 21.16 -16.52
N ASP A 546 -0.96 22.14 -15.85
CA ASP A 546 -0.38 23.44 -15.49
C ASP A 546 0.05 23.52 -14.02
N GLU A 547 -0.55 22.75 -13.13
CA GLU A 547 -0.19 22.71 -11.72
C GLU A 547 -0.60 21.42 -10.99
N VAL A 548 0.01 21.20 -9.82
CA VAL A 548 -0.37 20.19 -8.84
C VAL A 548 -0.86 20.88 -7.59
N GLU A 549 -2.02 20.46 -7.09
CA GLU A 549 -2.52 20.88 -5.77
C GLU A 549 -2.46 19.71 -4.79
N ALA A 550 -1.80 19.89 -3.65
CA ALA A 550 -1.81 18.95 -2.52
C ALA A 550 -2.68 19.50 -1.39
N LYS A 551 -3.72 18.76 -1.00
CA LYS A 551 -4.66 19.15 0.05
C LYS A 551 -4.56 18.18 1.21
N TYR A 552 -4.16 18.66 2.38
CA TYR A 552 -3.98 17.85 3.58
C TYR A 552 -5.22 17.91 4.47
N PHE A 553 -5.62 16.75 4.97
CA PHE A 553 -6.83 16.59 5.77
C PHE A 553 -6.52 15.84 7.08
N GLY A 554 -7.01 16.38 8.18
CA GLY A 554 -6.93 15.80 9.52
C GLY A 554 -8.27 15.23 9.97
N CYS A 555 -8.25 14.10 10.67
CA CYS A 555 -9.34 13.56 11.44
C CYS A 555 -9.30 14.20 12.82
N PRO A 556 -10.40 14.78 13.33
CA PRO A 556 -10.43 15.38 14.67
C PRO A 556 -10.24 14.32 15.77
N THR A 557 -10.58 13.06 15.48
CA THR A 557 -10.27 11.88 16.26
C THR A 557 -10.26 10.64 15.37
N VAL A 558 -9.45 9.65 15.76
CA VAL A 558 -9.54 8.27 15.26
C VAL A 558 -10.00 7.31 16.35
N ALA A 559 -10.38 7.80 17.54
CA ALA A 559 -10.86 6.96 18.64
C ALA A 559 -12.25 6.36 18.38
N THR A 560 -13.04 6.97 17.49
CA THR A 560 -14.38 6.52 17.10
C THR A 560 -14.55 6.59 15.59
N ARG A 561 -15.40 5.73 15.02
CA ARG A 561 -15.79 5.83 13.62
C ARG A 561 -16.68 7.05 13.39
N ASN A 562 -16.30 7.93 12.46
CA ASN A 562 -17.06 9.14 12.14
C ASN A 562 -16.76 9.65 10.72
N SER A 563 -17.47 10.72 10.30
CA SER A 563 -17.35 11.35 8.98
C SER A 563 -16.70 12.73 9.02
N TRP A 564 -16.03 13.08 10.12
CA TRP A 564 -15.51 14.42 10.34
C TRP A 564 -14.08 14.59 9.79
N GLU A 565 -13.80 15.78 9.26
CA GLU A 565 -12.53 16.15 8.65
C GLU A 565 -12.18 17.63 8.89
N ILE A 566 -10.91 17.92 9.06
CA ILE A 566 -10.34 19.27 9.23
C ILE A 566 -9.38 19.51 8.05
N PRO A 567 -9.62 20.48 7.17
CA PRO A 567 -8.61 20.88 6.19
C PRO A 567 -7.42 21.54 6.89
N LEU A 568 -6.22 21.00 6.68
CA LEU A 568 -5.02 21.43 7.40
C LEU A 568 -4.23 22.49 6.63
N ALA A 569 -3.95 22.21 5.36
CA ALA A 569 -3.19 23.08 4.48
C ALA A 569 -3.36 22.67 3.02
N ASN A 570 -3.23 23.63 2.10
CA ASN A 570 -3.25 23.41 0.66
C ASN A 570 -1.98 23.96 0.04
N PHE A 571 -1.33 23.19 -0.83
CA PHE A 571 -0.09 23.58 -1.49
C PHE A 571 -0.25 23.48 -3.00
N THR A 572 0.42 24.38 -3.73
CA THR A 572 0.37 24.41 -5.19
C THR A 572 1.79 24.36 -5.74
N VAL A 573 2.02 23.54 -6.76
CA VAL A 573 3.28 23.50 -7.53
C VAL A 573 2.92 23.78 -8.98
N LYS A 574 3.45 24.86 -9.56
CA LYS A 574 3.20 25.16 -10.97
C LYS A 574 4.17 24.39 -11.86
N HIS A 575 3.71 24.04 -13.05
CA HIS A 575 4.53 23.36 -14.03
C HIS A 575 5.79 24.19 -14.35
N ASP A 576 6.94 23.52 -14.34
CA ASP A 576 8.30 24.07 -14.53
C ASP A 576 8.86 24.96 -13.40
N ASP A 577 8.07 25.29 -12.37
CA ASP A 577 8.60 26.04 -11.22
C ASP A 577 9.53 25.17 -10.35
N ASN A 578 9.29 23.86 -10.28
CA ASN A 578 10.08 22.89 -9.49
C ASN A 578 10.10 23.14 -7.97
N HIS A 579 9.26 24.04 -7.46
CA HIS A 579 9.11 24.33 -6.04
C HIS A 579 7.67 24.69 -5.71
N LEU A 580 7.33 24.73 -4.42
CA LEU A 580 6.02 25.18 -3.95
C LEU A 580 5.75 26.64 -4.34
N SER A 581 4.50 26.98 -4.62
CA SER A 581 4.07 28.36 -4.79
C SER A 581 4.15 29.12 -3.48
N ARG A 582 4.60 30.37 -3.54
CA ARG A 582 4.68 31.28 -2.39
C ARG A 582 3.59 32.36 -2.47
N PRO A 583 3.04 32.85 -1.34
CA PRO A 583 3.35 32.42 0.03
C PRO A 583 2.93 30.97 0.29
N ILE A 584 3.72 30.24 1.10
CA ILE A 584 3.50 28.82 1.40
C ILE A 584 2.09 28.65 2.00
N ALA A 585 1.31 27.73 1.43
CA ALA A 585 -0.09 27.50 1.79
C ALA A 585 -0.99 28.74 1.79
N GLY A 586 -0.68 29.75 0.97
CA GLY A 586 -1.40 31.03 1.00
C GLY A 586 -1.07 31.91 2.21
N GLY A 587 -0.05 31.55 2.99
CA GLY A 587 0.44 32.27 4.16
C GLY A 587 -0.08 31.74 5.50
N GLN A 588 -1.01 30.78 5.50
CA GLN A 588 -1.67 30.29 6.71
C GLN A 588 -1.88 28.77 6.68
N VAL A 589 -1.67 28.10 7.81
CA VAL A 589 -2.00 26.69 8.02
C VAL A 589 -2.84 26.50 9.30
N GLU A 590 -3.56 25.39 9.38
CA GLU A 590 -4.42 25.06 10.54
C GLU A 590 -3.62 24.65 11.78
N ALA A 591 -2.51 23.95 11.60
CA ALA A 591 -1.70 23.40 12.69
C ALA A 591 -0.24 23.14 12.24
N GLY A 592 0.65 22.99 13.22
CA GLY A 592 2.03 22.54 13.01
C GLY A 592 3.04 23.69 12.99
N PHE A 593 3.98 23.65 12.05
CA PHE A 593 4.92 24.73 11.76
C PHE A 593 4.93 25.01 10.26
N VAL A 594 4.94 26.29 9.87
CA VAL A 594 5.01 26.74 8.47
C VAL A 594 6.13 27.77 8.30
N HIS A 595 6.95 27.61 7.25
CA HIS A 595 7.99 28.57 6.91
C HIS A 595 7.38 29.87 6.38
N GLN A 596 7.78 31.01 6.95
CA GLN A 596 7.30 32.35 6.57
C GLN A 596 5.76 32.51 6.52
N GLY A 597 5.03 31.76 7.35
CA GLY A 597 3.57 31.84 7.46
C GLY A 597 3.10 31.92 8.91
N GLU A 598 1.80 31.81 9.09
CA GLU A 598 1.16 31.77 10.41
C GLU A 598 0.34 30.50 10.62
N VAL A 599 0.34 29.99 11.85
CA VAL A 599 -0.57 28.93 12.27
C VAL A 599 -1.81 29.60 12.87
N LYS A 600 -2.98 29.24 12.36
CA LYS A 600 -4.25 29.77 12.84
C LYS A 600 -5.30 28.69 12.84
N HIS A 601 -5.52 28.14 14.03
CA HIS A 601 -6.53 27.14 14.29
C HIS A 601 -7.95 27.64 14.00
N SER A 602 -8.73 26.75 13.43
CA SER A 602 -10.18 26.82 13.36
C SER A 602 -10.79 25.88 14.40
N ASN A 603 -12.03 26.19 14.81
CA ASN A 603 -12.85 25.27 15.59
C ASN A 603 -13.84 24.51 14.70
N LEU A 604 -13.69 24.60 13.38
CA LEU A 604 -14.66 24.10 12.42
C LEU A 604 -14.19 22.76 11.86
N THR A 605 -15.11 21.82 11.80
CA THR A 605 -14.88 20.50 11.23
C THR A 605 -15.97 20.21 10.21
N LEU A 606 -15.57 19.70 9.05
CA LEU A 606 -16.45 19.36 7.95
C LEU A 606 -17.00 17.95 8.15
N ASN A 607 -18.32 17.80 8.08
CA ASN A 607 -18.93 16.50 7.90
C ASN A 607 -18.84 16.12 6.42
N THR A 608 -18.04 15.12 6.08
CA THR A 608 -17.86 14.69 4.68
C THR A 608 -19.09 13.98 4.11
N GLU A 609 -20.05 13.55 4.95
CA GLU A 609 -21.29 12.92 4.51
C GLU A 609 -22.37 13.94 4.15
N THR A 610 -22.47 15.04 4.91
CA THR A 610 -23.51 16.06 4.71
C THR A 610 -23.01 17.34 4.04
N GLY A 611 -21.70 17.59 4.06
CA GLY A 611 -21.08 18.84 3.61
C GLY A 611 -21.19 20.00 4.61
N GLU A 612 -21.73 19.76 5.81
CA GLU A 612 -21.93 20.81 6.83
C GLU A 612 -20.69 21.03 7.69
N TRP A 613 -20.44 22.29 8.04
CA TRP A 613 -19.38 22.69 8.96
C TRP A 613 -19.93 22.89 10.36
N GLN A 614 -19.30 22.26 11.36
CA GLN A 614 -19.74 22.33 12.76
C GLN A 614 -18.57 22.47 13.71
N VAL A 615 -18.83 23.05 14.89
CA VAL A 615 -17.90 23.03 16.01
C VAL A 615 -18.17 21.77 16.83
N ILE A 616 -17.25 20.80 16.76
CA ILE A 616 -17.36 19.52 17.46
C ILE A 616 -16.13 19.27 18.31
N GLY A 617 -16.35 18.80 19.54
CA GLY A 617 -15.28 18.43 20.46
C GLY A 617 -15.16 16.91 20.57
N PHE A 618 -13.92 16.43 20.71
CA PHE A 618 -13.62 15.03 21.02
C PHE A 618 -12.67 14.95 22.20
N ASP A 619 -12.95 14.05 23.14
CA ASP A 619 -12.19 13.96 24.39
C ASP A 619 -10.84 13.23 24.23
N GLN A 620 -10.65 12.52 23.12
CA GLN A 620 -9.47 11.70 22.88
C GLN A 620 -9.20 11.52 21.38
N MET A 621 -7.91 11.46 21.01
CA MET A 621 -7.48 11.22 19.62
C MET A 621 -7.48 9.73 19.23
N PHE A 622 -7.13 8.84 20.16
CA PHE A 622 -6.93 7.41 19.90
C PHE A 622 -7.82 6.52 20.79
N VAL A 623 -7.98 5.26 20.38
CA VAL A 623 -8.64 4.22 21.18
C VAL A 623 -7.83 3.98 22.46
N LYS A 624 -8.53 3.95 23.61
CA LYS A 624 -7.95 3.55 24.89
C LYS A 624 -8.32 2.10 25.19
N TYR A 625 -7.30 1.33 25.53
CA TYR A 625 -7.41 -0.03 26.03
C TYR A 625 -7.65 0.02 27.55
N GLN A 626 -8.42 -0.94 28.09
CA GLN A 626 -8.72 -0.99 29.53
C GLN A 626 -7.57 -1.52 30.36
#